data_AF-A0A653CQX1-F1
#
_entry.id   AF-A0A653CQX1-F1
#
_cell.length_a   1.000
_cell.length_b   1.000
_cell.length_c   1.000
_cell.angle_alpha   90.00
_cell.angle_beta   90.00
_cell.angle_gamma   90.00
#
_symmetry.space_group_name_H-M   'P 1'
#
loop_
_entity.id
_entity.type
_entity.pdbx_description
1 polymer ?
#
loop_
_entity_poly.entity_id
_entity_poly.type
_entity_poly.pdbx_seq_one_letter_code
_entity_poly.pdbx_strand_id
1 'polypeptide(L)'
;MYSKALLVLAFAILVAQCQAGPIGAIVAYGACQTACNAGYVTCCTAAGATAGTFTLGLGIPAALAGCSVIQGVCMAACAGAAVAAPTP
;
A
#
# COMPACT_ATOMS: atom_id res chain seq x y z
N MET A 1 17.98 0.92 -5.57
CA MET A 1 16.80 1.47 -4.84
C MET A 1 15.59 1.66 -5.76
N TYR A 2 15.74 2.15 -7.00
CA TYR A 2 14.64 2.27 -7.98
C TYR A 2 13.95 0.95 -8.39
N SER A 3 14.69 -0.17 -8.48
CA SER A 3 14.15 -1.47 -8.94
C SER A 3 13.04 -2.04 -8.05
N LYS A 4 13.08 -1.79 -6.73
CA LYS A 4 12.07 -2.32 -5.79
C LYS A 4 10.76 -1.53 -5.82
N ALA A 5 10.85 -0.20 -5.99
CA ALA A 5 9.66 0.65 -6.18
C ALA A 5 8.93 0.32 -7.48
N LEU A 6 9.68 -0.03 -8.53
CA LEU A 6 9.13 -0.46 -9.81
C LEU A 6 8.30 -1.75 -9.70
N LEU A 7 8.75 -2.70 -8.86
CA LEU A 7 8.05 -3.96 -8.61
C LEU A 7 6.75 -3.78 -7.82
N VAL A 8 6.74 -2.89 -6.82
CA VAL A 8 5.52 -2.56 -6.05
C VAL A 8 4.50 -1.82 -6.92
N LEU A 9 4.97 -0.88 -7.75
CA LEU A 9 4.13 -0.16 -8.70
C LEU A 9 3.54 -1.10 -9.77
N ALA A 10 4.34 -2.05 -10.27
CA ALA A 10 3.86 -3.09 -11.19
C ALA A 10 2.78 -3.95 -10.54
N PHE A 11 2.97 -4.40 -9.29
CA PHE A 11 1.97 -5.20 -8.59
C PHE A 11 0.65 -4.44 -8.41
N ALA A 12 0.71 -3.15 -8.05
CA ALA A 12 -0.48 -2.30 -7.91
C ALA A 12 -1.28 -2.14 -9.22
N ILE A 13 -0.61 -2.11 -10.37
CA ILE A 13 -1.25 -2.01 -11.69
C ILE A 13 -2.00 -3.30 -12.04
N LEU A 14 -1.51 -4.48 -11.62
CA LEU A 14 -2.17 -5.77 -11.90
C LEU A 14 -3.45 -6.00 -11.08
N VAL A 15 -3.59 -5.44 -9.86
CA VAL A 15 -4.78 -5.65 -9.01
C VAL A 15 -6.00 -4.84 -9.50
N ALA A 16 -5.80 -3.85 -10.38
CA ALA A 16 -6.85 -2.93 -10.81
C ALA A 16 -7.89 -3.53 -11.79
N GLN A 17 -7.82 -4.81 -12.16
CA GLN A 17 -8.60 -5.37 -13.29
C GLN A 17 -9.79 -6.27 -12.90
N CYS A 18 -10.20 -6.34 -11.63
CA CYS A 18 -11.36 -7.15 -11.23
C CYS A 18 -12.69 -6.39 -11.36
N GLN A 19 -13.35 -6.54 -12.51
CA GLN A 19 -14.75 -6.17 -12.72
C GLN A 19 -15.67 -7.18 -12.01
N ALA A 20 -15.81 -7.05 -10.70
CA ALA A 20 -16.79 -7.79 -9.92
C ALA A 20 -17.57 -6.77 -9.11
N GLY A 21 -18.90 -6.87 -9.07
CA GLY A 21 -19.82 -5.89 -8.45
C GLY A 21 -19.52 -5.60 -6.96
N PRO A 22 -20.48 -5.11 -6.15
CA PRO A 22 -20.20 -4.56 -4.82
C PRO A 22 -19.34 -5.46 -3.91
N ILE A 23 -19.58 -6.78 -3.92
CA ILE A 23 -18.77 -7.76 -3.17
C ILE A 23 -17.34 -7.87 -3.74
N GLY A 24 -17.20 -7.86 -5.05
CA GLY A 24 -15.90 -7.84 -5.72
C GLY A 24 -15.08 -6.61 -5.37
N ALA A 25 -15.70 -5.44 -5.34
CA ALA A 25 -15.05 -4.19 -4.95
C ALA A 25 -14.54 -4.23 -3.49
N ILE A 26 -15.34 -4.79 -2.56
CA ILE A 26 -14.94 -4.94 -1.15
C ILE A 26 -13.76 -5.90 -1.00
N VAL A 27 -13.81 -7.05 -1.69
CA VAL A 27 -12.72 -8.04 -1.66
C VAL A 27 -11.44 -7.47 -2.28
N ALA A 28 -11.56 -6.76 -3.41
CA ALA A 28 -10.44 -6.11 -4.07
C ALA A 28 -9.81 -5.03 -3.19
N TYR A 29 -10.62 -4.19 -2.54
CA TYR A 29 -10.15 -3.20 -1.58
C TYR A 29 -9.41 -3.87 -0.42
N GLY A 30 -10.01 -4.89 0.20
CA GLY A 30 -9.37 -5.64 1.29
C GLY A 30 -8.02 -6.22 0.90
N ALA A 31 -7.94 -6.89 -0.26
CA ALA A 31 -6.70 -7.45 -0.78
C ALA A 31 -5.64 -6.37 -1.06
N CYS A 32 -6.04 -5.23 -1.64
CA CYS A 32 -5.18 -4.09 -1.91
C CYS A 32 -4.58 -3.53 -0.61
N GLN A 33 -5.42 -3.32 0.42
CA GLN A 33 -4.98 -2.87 1.73
C GLN A 33 -4.02 -3.87 2.39
N THR A 34 -4.28 -5.17 2.28
CA THR A 34 -3.37 -6.21 2.81
C THR A 34 -2.01 -6.15 2.12
N ALA A 35 -1.98 -6.00 0.79
CA ALA A 35 -0.74 -5.90 0.03
C ALA A 35 0.08 -4.64 0.40
N CYS A 36 -0.57 -3.47 0.52
CA CYS A 36 0.08 -2.24 0.96
C CYS A 36 0.68 -2.38 2.37
N ASN A 37 -0.02 -3.06 3.29
CA ASN A 37 0.49 -3.33 4.64
C ASN A 37 1.67 -4.31 4.63
N ALA A 38 1.62 -5.36 3.82
CA ALA A 38 2.75 -6.29 3.67
C ALA A 38 4.00 -5.58 3.11
N GLY A 39 3.80 -4.66 2.15
CA GLY A 39 4.87 -3.80 1.62
C GLY A 39 5.45 -2.86 2.69
N TYR A 40 4.60 -2.25 3.51
CA TYR A 40 5.03 -1.42 4.64
C TYR A 40 5.89 -2.18 5.64
N VAL A 41 5.43 -3.36 6.09
CA VAL A 41 6.18 -4.22 7.00
C VAL A 41 7.55 -4.58 6.40
N THR A 42 7.57 -4.95 5.12
CA THR A 42 8.81 -5.28 4.39
C THR A 42 9.77 -4.09 4.29
N CYS A 43 9.24 -2.87 4.09
CA CYS A 43 10.03 -1.64 4.04
C CYS A 43 10.64 -1.33 5.40
N CYS A 44 9.84 -1.39 6.47
CA CYS A 44 10.29 -1.16 7.84
C CYS A 44 11.36 -2.16 8.25
N THR A 45 11.17 -3.45 7.98
CA THR A 45 12.17 -4.48 8.33
C THR A 45 13.46 -4.31 7.55
N ALA A 46 13.39 -3.93 6.26
CA ALA A 46 14.57 -3.59 5.47
C ALA A 46 15.30 -2.34 5.99
N ALA A 47 14.57 -1.41 6.63
CA ALA A 47 15.12 -0.24 7.29
C ALA A 47 15.55 -0.50 8.76
N GLY A 48 15.45 -1.75 9.24
CA GLY A 48 15.89 -2.16 10.57
C GLY A 48 14.90 -1.90 11.70
N ALA A 49 13.63 -1.63 11.38
CA ALA A 49 12.58 -1.43 12.37
C ALA A 49 11.43 -2.42 12.21
N THR A 50 10.76 -2.71 13.31
CA THR A 50 9.48 -3.44 13.29
C THR A 50 8.34 -2.43 13.12
N ALA A 51 7.39 -2.75 12.24
CA ALA A 51 6.23 -1.90 12.01
C ALA A 51 5.45 -1.69 13.33
N GLY A 52 5.15 -0.43 13.66
CA GLY A 52 4.38 -0.07 14.86
C GLY A 52 5.21 0.17 16.12
N THR A 53 6.54 -0.03 16.10
CA THR A 53 7.41 0.27 17.26
C THR A 53 8.05 1.65 17.21
N PHE A 54 7.70 2.45 16.21
CA PHE A 54 8.20 3.81 16.02
C PHE A 54 7.04 4.76 15.76
N THR A 55 7.29 6.05 15.97
CA THR A 55 6.36 7.13 15.66
C THR A 55 6.96 8.03 14.58
N LEU A 56 6.13 8.74 13.81
CA LEU A 56 6.60 9.70 12.79
C LEU A 56 6.97 11.06 13.40
N GLY A 57 7.59 11.05 14.57
CA GLY A 57 8.02 12.25 15.28
C GLY A 57 9.30 12.88 14.71
N LEU A 58 9.72 13.99 15.33
CA LEU A 58 10.97 14.65 14.98
C LEU A 58 12.17 13.72 15.23
N GLY A 59 13.04 13.58 14.23
CA GLY A 59 14.22 12.70 14.30
C GLY A 59 14.01 11.27 13.80
N ILE A 60 12.83 10.93 13.25
CA ILE A 60 12.61 9.64 12.62
C ILE A 60 13.57 9.43 11.43
N PRO A 61 14.12 8.21 11.21
CA PRO A 61 14.93 7.94 10.04
C PRO A 61 14.13 8.20 8.77
N ALA A 62 14.73 8.90 7.81
CA ALA A 62 14.09 9.24 6.54
C ALA A 62 13.55 8.01 5.79
N ALA A 63 14.21 6.85 5.94
CA ALA A 63 13.74 5.59 5.39
C ALA A 63 12.38 5.15 5.96
N LEU A 64 12.18 5.24 7.27
CA LEU A 64 10.91 4.89 7.94
C LEU A 64 9.80 5.87 7.59
N ALA A 65 10.10 7.17 7.56
CA ALA A 65 9.16 8.17 7.08
C ALA A 65 8.73 7.89 5.63
N GLY A 66 9.69 7.55 4.77
CA GLY A 66 9.43 7.12 3.40
C GLY A 66 8.52 5.90 3.31
N CYS A 67 8.75 4.87 4.14
CA CYS A 67 7.90 3.68 4.20
C CYS A 67 6.44 4.04 4.52
N SER A 68 6.20 4.91 5.51
CA SER A 68 4.85 5.34 5.90
C SER A 68 4.18 6.21 4.84
N VAL A 69 4.93 7.09 4.17
CA VAL A 69 4.39 7.89 3.05
C VAL A 69 3.96 6.99 1.90
N ILE A 70 4.80 6.02 1.51
CA ILE A 70 4.47 5.07 0.44
C ILE A 70 3.25 4.23 0.81
N GLN A 71 3.17 3.76 2.07
CA GLN A 71 2.00 3.06 2.58
C GLN A 71 0.73 3.92 2.41
N GLY A 72 0.76 5.16 2.88
CA GLY A 72 -0.38 6.08 2.78
C GLY A 72 -0.84 6.32 1.34
N VAL A 73 0.09 6.55 0.42
CA VAL A 73 -0.22 6.73 -1.01
C VAL A 73 -0.83 5.46 -1.62
N CYS A 74 -0.29 4.28 -1.27
CA CYS A 74 -0.82 2.99 -1.72
C CYS A 74 -2.27 2.79 -1.24
N MET A 75 -2.54 3.01 0.04
CA MET A 75 -3.88 2.87 0.61
C MET A 75 -4.87 3.89 0.01
N ALA A 76 -4.43 5.13 -0.22
CA ALA A 76 -5.25 6.16 -0.84
C ALA A 76 -5.65 5.76 -2.27
N ALA A 77 -4.73 5.17 -3.03
CA ALA A 77 -5.02 4.64 -4.36
C ALA A 77 -6.01 3.47 -4.30
N CYS A 78 -5.86 2.54 -3.34
CA CYS A 78 -6.83 1.46 -3.12
C CYS A 78 -8.23 2.00 -2.84
N ALA A 79 -8.34 3.00 -1.95
CA ALA A 79 -9.61 3.62 -1.60
C ALA A 79 -10.23 4.36 -2.80
N GLY A 80 -9.42 5.11 -3.56
CA GLY A 80 -9.86 5.80 -4.77
C GLY A 80 -10.38 4.81 -5.82
N ALA A 81 -9.69 3.69 -6.03
CA ALA A 81 -10.14 2.64 -6.95
C ALA A 81 -11.45 1.99 -6.49
N ALA A 82 -11.61 1.75 -5.19
CA ALA A 82 -12.84 1.17 -4.64
C ALA A 82 -14.05 2.09 -4.80
N VAL A 83 -13.87 3.42 -4.64
CA VAL A 83 -14.95 4.41 -4.81
C VAL A 83 -15.28 4.65 -6.28
N ALA A 84 -14.27 4.62 -7.16
CA ALA A 84 -14.44 4.81 -8.60
C ALA A 84 -14.94 3.56 -9.33
N ALA A 85 -15.02 2.40 -8.65
CA ALA A 85 -15.50 1.17 -9.24
C ALA A 85 -16.97 1.34 -9.69
N PRO A 86 -17.30 1.06 -10.97
CA PRO A 86 -18.67 1.14 -11.44
C PRO A 86 -19.53 0.11 -10.69
N THR A 87 -20.51 0.59 -9.94
CA THR A 87 -21.58 -0.26 -9.39
C THR A 87 -22.55 -0.59 -10.52
N PRO A 88 -22.78 -1.86 -10.87
CA PRO A 88 -23.88 -2.23 -11.74
C PRO A 88 -25.24 -1.85 -11.13
#